data_AF-A0A3A6MSZ0-F1
#
_entry.id   AF-A0A3A6MSZ0-F1
#
_cell.length_a   1.000
_cell.length_b   1.000
_cell.length_c   1.000
_cell.angle_alpha   90.00
_cell.angle_beta   90.00
_cell.angle_gamma   90.00
#
_symmetry.space_group_name_H-M   'P 1'
#
loop_
_entity.id
_entity.type
_entity.pdbx_description
1 polymer ?
#
loop_
_entity_poly.entity_id
_entity_poly.type
_entity_poly.pdbx_seq_one_letter_code
_entity_poly.pdbx_strand_id
1 'polypeptide(L)' 'MGFWLLLAGNGGNIVNSWWPGYWVDYFEFPYVAAFNVADVMIYGGFVLVGLGIIDKAKEVITEP' A
#
# COMPACT_ATOMS: atom_id res chain seq x y z
N MET A 1 -10.26 2.16 5.72
CA MET A 1 -9.00 2.94 5.70
C MET A 1 -7.96 2.34 4.75
N GLY A 2 -7.61 1.05 4.88
CA GLY A 2 -6.60 0.41 4.01
C GLY A 2 -6.87 0.51 2.50
N PHE A 3 -8.11 0.32 2.08
CA PHE A 3 -8.51 0.49 0.67
C PHE A 3 -8.19 1.88 0.10
N TRP A 4 -8.43 2.95 0.87
CA TRP A 4 -8.15 4.32 0.43
C TRP A 4 -6.65 4.58 0.30
N LEU A 5 -5.82 3.96 1.14
CA LEU A 5 -4.36 4.03 1.00
C LEU A 5 -3.88 3.32 -0.28
N LEU A 6 -4.47 2.17 -0.61
CA LEU A 6 -4.17 1.47 -1.86
C LEU A 6 -4.50 2.35 -3.08
N LEU A 7 -5.66 3.00 -3.10
CA LEU A 7 -6.04 3.90 -4.18
C LEU A 7 -5.13 5.13 -4.27
N ALA A 8 -4.82 5.77 -3.13
CA ALA A 8 -3.96 6.94 -3.10
C ALA A 8 -2.54 6.63 -3.57
N GLY A 9 -1.94 5.53 -3.10
CA GLY A 9 -0.59 5.12 -3.51
C GLY A 9 -0.52 4.72 -4.98
N ASN A 10 -1.45 3.90 -5.47
CA ASN A 10 -1.49 3.55 -6.90
C ASN A 10 -1.75 4.79 -7.78
N GLY A 11 -2.65 5.68 -7.36
CA GLY A 11 -2.91 6.94 -8.06
C GLY A 11 -1.66 7.81 -8.16
N GLY A 12 -0.91 7.96 -7.06
CA GLY A 12 0.35 8.71 -7.04
C GLY A 12 1.41 8.14 -8.00
N ASN A 13 1.60 6.82 -7.99
CA ASN A 13 2.56 6.17 -8.90
C ASN A 13 2.11 6.21 -10.36
N ILE A 14 0.81 6.13 -10.66
CA ILE A 14 0.27 6.29 -12.02
C ILE A 14 0.52 7.72 -12.53
N VAL A 15 0.30 8.75 -11.71
CA VAL A 15 0.58 10.14 -12.10
C VAL A 15 2.06 10.31 -12.45
N ASN A 16 2.99 9.80 -11.63
CA ASN A 16 4.42 9.82 -11.94
C ASN A 16 4.76 9.04 -13.22
N SER A 17 4.12 7.88 -13.41
CA SER A 17 4.29 7.05 -14.61
C SER A 17 3.76 7.73 -15.89
N TRP A 18 2.81 8.65 -15.79
CA TRP A 18 2.29 9.39 -16.94
C TRP A 18 3.06 10.68 -17.22
N TRP A 19 3.56 11.34 -16.17
CA TRP A 19 4.43 12.50 -16.29
C TRP A 19 5.28 12.61 -15.03
N PRO A 20 6.57 12.25 -15.05
CA PRO A 20 7.52 12.32 -16.18
C PRO A 20 7.74 11.03 -17.00
N GLY A 21 6.98 9.95 -16.79
CA GLY A 21 7.16 8.69 -17.55
C GLY A 21 7.96 7.60 -16.81
N TYR A 22 8.30 7.86 -15.55
CA TYR A 22 9.01 6.94 -14.67
C TYR A 22 8.56 7.15 -13.22
N TRP A 23 8.79 6.16 -12.36
CA TRP A 23 8.53 6.28 -10.93
C TRP A 23 9.68 7.01 -10.25
N VAL A 24 9.35 8.01 -9.44
CA VAL A 24 10.34 8.82 -8.72
C VAL A 24 10.50 8.26 -7.33
N ASP A 25 11.58 7.51 -7.12
CA ASP A 25 11.94 6.93 -5.84
C ASP A 25 13.04 7.77 -5.18
N TYR A 26 12.87 8.08 -3.90
CA TYR A 26 13.74 9.02 -3.16
C TYR A 26 14.08 8.56 -1.75
N PHE A 27 13.49 7.46 -1.28
CA PHE A 27 13.94 6.80 -0.07
C PHE A 27 14.89 5.66 -0.44
N GLU A 28 16.12 5.76 0.06
CA GLU A 28 17.16 4.76 -0.14
C GLU A 28 17.61 4.19 1.21
N PHE A 29 17.55 2.86 1.33
CA PHE A 29 18.01 2.13 2.50
C PHE A 29 18.89 0.97 2.08
N PRO A 30 19.93 0.62 2.86
CA PRO A 30 20.76 -0.55 2.56
C PRO A 30 19.90 -1.81 2.45
N TYR A 31 20.13 -2.61 1.40
CA TYR A 31 19.47 -3.90 1.14
C TYR A 31 17.96 -3.84 0.86
N VAL A 32 17.39 -2.66 0.65
CA VAL A 32 16.00 -2.46 0.23
C VAL A 32 16.01 -1.71 -1.10
N ALA A 33 15.11 -2.08 -2.01
CA ALA A 33 14.94 -1.31 -3.24
C ALA A 33 14.54 0.13 -2.90
N ALA A 34 14.99 1.11 -3.69
CA ALA A 34 14.52 2.47 -3.52
C ALA A 34 12.99 2.52 -3.63
N PHE A 35 12.35 3.37 -2.84
CA PHE A 35 10.90 3.50 -2.82
C PHE A 35 10.47 4.95 -2.59
N ASN A 36 9.18 5.19 -2.68
CA ASN A 36 8.57 6.49 -2.46
C ASN A 36 7.37 6.43 -1.50
N VAL A 37 6.75 7.58 -1.24
CA VAL A 37 5.56 7.67 -0.37
C VAL A 37 4.38 6.84 -0.89
N ALA A 38 4.18 6.73 -2.20
CA ALA A 38 3.11 5.92 -2.77
C ALA A 38 3.31 4.43 -2.48
N ASP A 39 4.54 3.93 -2.49
CA ASP A 39 4.83 2.53 -2.12
C ASP A 39 4.52 2.27 -0.65
N VAL A 40 4.87 3.21 0.24
CA VAL A 40 4.53 3.12 1.67
C VAL A 40 3.02 3.09 1.88
N MET A 41 2.26 3.91 1.14
CA MET A 41 0.80 3.88 1.19
C MET A 41 0.24 2.55 0.70
N ILE A 42 0.81 1.98 -0.37
CA ILE A 42 0.42 0.67 -0.87
C ILE A 42 0.69 -0.43 0.17
N TYR A 43 1.89 -0.48 0.75
CA TYR A 43 2.24 -1.46 1.78
C TYR A 43 1.37 -1.33 3.03
N GLY A 44 1.19 -0.11 3.55
CA GLY A 44 0.31 0.15 4.69
C GLY A 44 -1.15 -0.21 4.38
N GLY A 45 -1.59 0.06 3.15
CA GLY A 45 -2.91 -0.33 2.65
C GLY A 45 -3.12 -1.84 2.69
N PHE A 46 -2.17 -2.62 2.17
CA PHE A 46 -2.21 -4.09 2.21
C PHE A 46 -2.22 -4.63 3.63
N VAL A 47 -1.38 -4.09 4.52
CA VAL A 47 -1.35 -4.50 5.93
C VAL A 47 -2.71 -4.27 6.58
N LEU A 48 -3.30 -3.09 6.43
CA LEU A 48 -4.59 -2.77 7.05
C LEU A 48 -5.75 -3.59 6.46
N VAL A 49 -5.76 -3.83 5.15
CA VAL A 49 -6.75 -4.70 4.51
C VAL A 49 -6.60 -6.14 5.01
N GLY A 50 -5.37 -6.65 5.06
CA GLY A 50 -5.06 -7.99 5.56
C GLY A 50 -5.49 -8.19 7.01
N LEU A 51 -5.18 -7.24 7.89
CA LEU A 51 -5.62 -7.27 9.29
C LEU A 51 -7.15 -7.27 9.41
N GLY A 52 -7.84 -6.44 8.63
CA GLY A 52 -9.31 -6.43 8.62
C GLY A 52 -9.92 -7.75 8.15
N ILE A 53 -9.30 -8.42 7.16
CA ILE A 53 -9.73 -9.76 6.71
C ILE A 53 -9.52 -10.79 7.83
N ILE A 54 -8.38 -10.77 8.51
CA ILE A 54 -8.08 -11.67 9.61
C ILE A 54 -9.07 -11.47 10.77
N ASP A 55 -9.37 -10.23 11.12
CA ASP A 55 -10.32 -9.92 12.19
C ASP A 55 -11.73 -10.39 11.84
N LYS A 56 -12.17 -10.19 10.58
CA LYS A 56 -13.46 -10.71 10.13
C LYS A 56 -13.51 -12.23 10.10
N ALA A 57 -12.42 -12.88 9.69
CA ALA A 57 -12.33 -14.34 9.71
C ALA A 57 -12.43 -14.89 11.14
N LYS A 58 -11.81 -14.22 12.12
CA LYS A 58 -11.93 -14.59 13.53
C LYS A 58 -13.35 -14.46 14.03
N GLU A 59 -14.03 -13.35 13.74
CA GLU A 59 -15.43 -13.11 14.12
C GLU A 59 -16.32 -14.27 13.67
N VAL A 60 -16.21 -14.67 12.39
CA VAL A 60 -16.99 -15.78 11.80
C VAL A 60 -16.67 -17.14 12.44
N ILE A 61 -15.43 -17.35 12.88
CA ILE A 61 -15.02 -18.62 13.52
C ILE A 61 -15.49 -18.67 14.99
N THR A 62 -15.49 -17.53 15.69
CA THR A 62 -15.83 -17.48 17.12
C THR A 62 -17.31 -17.26 17.41
N GLU A 63 -18.05 -16.66 16.48
CA GLU A 63 -19.49 -16.41 16.57
C GLU A 63 -20.21 -17.11 15.40
N PRO A 64 -20.51 -18.42 15.50
CA PRO A 64 -21.31 -19.12 14.48
C PRO A 64 -22.79 -18.75 14.49
#